data_AF-A0A6F9DG95-F1
#
_entry.id   AF-A0A6F9DG95-F1
#
_cell.length_a   1.000
_cell.length_b   1.000
_cell.length_c   1.000
_cell.angle_alpha   90.00
_cell.angle_beta   90.00
_cell.angle_gamma   90.00
#
_symmetry.space_group_name_H-M   'P 1'
#
loop_
_entity.id
_entity.type
_entity.pdbx_description
1 polymer ?
#
loop_
_entity_poly.entity_id
_entity_poly.type
_entity_poly.pdbx_seq_one_letter_code
_entity_poly.pdbx_strand_id
1 'polypeptide(L)'
;MSRNDENIKQLVQGHAAMVNVLENRALRLNAALTFWKKRDIPQLVAYLIRMKDDGLYVDVLPFVTKCIAEDETSNKQQVTLGACLELMPAVENLLRKKYEDYLIVCLDFMRTVIKRWYNELRAMSKQKPGQELEQSLSIPPVYTKLLSMTESIERLSKRNGNIGSKAKVVLEMLNQL
;
A
#
# COMPACT_ATOMS: atom_id res chain seq x y z
N MET A 1 -15.73 21.02 41.75
CA MET A 1 -15.03 21.25 40.48
C MET A 1 -16.08 21.67 39.46
N SER A 2 -15.89 22.80 38.76
CA SER A 2 -16.92 23.30 37.85
C SER A 2 -17.04 22.39 36.62
N ARG A 3 -18.23 22.31 36.02
CA ARG A 3 -18.44 21.57 34.76
C ARG A 3 -17.48 22.02 33.65
N ASN A 4 -17.05 23.29 33.67
CA ASN A 4 -16.06 23.83 32.74
C ASN A 4 -14.65 23.27 32.98
N ASP A 5 -14.25 23.05 34.23
CA ASP A 5 -12.94 22.49 34.57
C ASP A 5 -12.81 21.04 34.07
N GLU A 6 -13.91 20.28 34.15
CA GLU A 6 -13.98 18.91 33.65
C GLU A 6 -13.87 18.86 32.11
N ASN A 7 -14.58 19.76 31.41
CA ASN A 7 -14.51 19.87 29.96
C ASN A 7 -13.08 20.23 29.48
N ILE A 8 -12.42 21.17 30.16
CA ILE A 8 -11.04 21.57 29.84
C ILE A 8 -10.08 20.39 30.07
N LYS A 9 -10.23 19.65 31.17
CA LYS A 9 -9.42 18.46 31.43
C LYS A 9 -9.58 17.41 30.33
N GLN A 10 -10.81 17.12 29.92
CA GLN A 10 -11.07 16.17 28.83
C GLN A 10 -10.44 16.61 27.50
N LEU A 11 -10.49 17.91 27.19
CA LEU A 11 -9.88 18.45 25.97
C LEU A 11 -8.34 18.36 25.99
N VAL A 12 -7.72 18.69 27.12
CA VAL A 12 -6.25 18.73 27.25
C VAL A 12 -5.64 17.35 27.41
N GLN A 13 -6.41 16.35 27.89
CA GLN A 13 -5.93 14.99 28.18
C GLN A 13 -5.20 14.33 27.00
N GLY A 14 -5.61 14.61 25.76
CA GLY A 14 -5.00 14.06 24.54
C GLY A 14 -3.98 14.97 23.85
N HIS A 15 -3.82 16.22 24.29
CA HIS A 15 -3.12 17.25 23.52
C HIS A 15 -1.64 16.91 23.30
N ALA A 16 -0.91 16.58 24.36
CA ALA A 16 0.52 16.26 24.26
C ALA A 16 0.78 15.04 23.37
N ALA A 17 -0.09 14.01 23.46
CA ALA A 17 -0.01 12.83 22.61
C ALA A 17 -0.28 13.18 21.13
N MET A 18 -1.31 14.00 20.88
CA MET A 18 -1.65 14.45 19.53
C MET A 18 -0.52 15.27 18.90
N VAL A 19 0.04 16.24 19.62
CA VAL A 19 1.18 17.05 19.15
C VAL A 19 2.36 16.16 18.80
N ASN A 20 2.76 15.26 19.70
CA ASN A 20 3.89 14.37 19.48
C ASN A 20 3.68 13.44 18.26
N VAL A 21 2.48 12.88 18.09
CA VAL A 21 2.16 12.03 16.92
C VAL A 21 2.23 12.84 15.62
N LEU A 22 1.63 14.04 15.59
CA LEU A 22 1.59 14.88 14.40
C LEU A 22 2.97 15.40 14.02
N GLU A 23 3.78 15.83 14.98
CA GLU A 23 5.14 16.31 14.74
C GLU A 23 6.03 15.20 14.17
N ASN A 24 5.99 14.00 14.76
CA ASN A 24 6.73 12.86 14.23
C ASN A 24 6.28 12.47 12.81
N ARG A 25 4.96 12.47 12.57
CA ARG A 25 4.41 12.15 11.25
C ARG A 25 4.80 13.20 10.20
N ALA A 26 4.76 14.48 10.56
CA ALA A 26 5.19 15.58 9.69
C ALA A 26 6.68 15.50 9.36
N LEU A 27 7.54 15.24 10.35
CA LEU A 27 8.98 15.05 10.13
C LEU A 27 9.24 13.92 9.13
N ARG A 28 8.55 12.79 9.30
CA ARG A 28 8.69 11.62 8.43
C ARG A 28 8.20 11.87 7.01
N LEU A 29 7.06 12.54 6.86
CA LEU A 29 6.53 12.93 5.56
C LEU A 29 7.44 13.92 4.84
N ASN A 30 8.05 14.86 5.54
CA ASN A 30 9.02 15.79 4.95
C ASN A 30 10.26 15.08 4.40
N ALA A 31 10.76 14.06 5.11
CA ALA A 31 11.84 13.21 4.62
C ALA A 31 11.41 12.39 3.40
N ALA A 32 10.24 11.74 3.44
CA ALA A 32 9.67 11.01 2.30
C ALA A 32 9.51 11.91 1.07
N LEU A 33 9.01 13.14 1.26
CA LEU A 33 8.84 14.13 0.21
C LEU A 33 10.16 14.53 -0.45
N THR A 34 11.28 14.49 0.28
CA THR A 34 12.60 14.79 -0.29
C THR A 34 13.01 13.73 -1.31
N PHE A 35 12.84 12.45 -1.00
CA PHE A 35 13.08 11.36 -1.96
C PHE A 35 12.13 11.45 -3.15
N TRP A 36 10.85 11.73 -2.88
CA TRP A 36 9.85 11.92 -3.93
C TRP A 36 10.23 13.01 -4.92
N LYS A 37 10.59 14.21 -4.44
CA LYS A 37 11.00 15.36 -5.28
C LYS A 37 12.25 15.08 -6.11
N LYS A 38 13.17 14.28 -5.58
CA LYS A 38 14.39 13.83 -6.27
C LYS A 38 14.14 12.71 -7.29
N ARG A 39 12.90 12.23 -7.39
CA ARG A 39 12.51 11.07 -8.22
C ARG A 39 13.18 9.76 -7.81
N ASP A 40 13.60 9.67 -6.56
CA ASP A 40 14.31 8.51 -6.02
C ASP A 40 13.33 7.56 -5.33
N ILE A 41 12.60 6.81 -6.16
CA ILE A 41 11.63 5.81 -5.68
C ILE A 41 12.30 4.71 -4.84
N PRO A 42 13.45 4.12 -5.24
CA PRO A 42 14.13 3.13 -4.41
C PRO A 42 14.44 3.66 -3.00
N GLN A 43 15.00 4.86 -2.86
CA GLN A 43 15.28 5.41 -1.54
C GLN A 43 14.03 5.79 -0.75
N LEU A 44 12.97 6.23 -1.44
CA LEU A 44 11.68 6.42 -0.79
C LEU A 44 11.16 5.10 -0.20
N VAL A 45 11.17 4.02 -0.96
CA VAL A 45 10.70 2.70 -0.50
C VAL A 45 11.56 2.19 0.66
N ALA A 46 12.89 2.26 0.54
CA ALA A 46 13.81 1.88 1.61
C ALA A 46 13.58 2.72 2.88
N TYR A 47 13.29 4.01 2.74
CA TYR A 47 12.95 4.89 3.85
C TYR A 47 11.66 4.44 4.55
N LEU A 48 10.57 4.19 3.80
CA LEU A 48 9.30 3.74 4.36
C LEU A 48 9.46 2.43 5.15
N ILE A 49 10.20 1.47 4.59
CA ILE A 49 10.50 0.18 5.22
C ILE A 49 11.26 0.34 6.52
N ARG A 50 12.24 1.25 6.54
CA ARG A 50 13.03 1.53 7.73
C ARG A 50 12.21 2.18 8.84
N MET A 51 11.25 3.04 8.48
CA MET A 51 10.42 3.74 9.48
C MET A 51 9.42 2.83 10.17
N LYS A 52 8.95 1.76 9.52
CA LYS A 52 7.96 0.81 10.07
C LYS A 52 6.73 1.50 10.69
N ASP A 53 6.31 2.60 10.08
CA ASP A 53 5.21 3.43 10.55
C ASP A 53 4.01 3.23 9.63
N ASP A 54 2.99 2.52 10.13
CA ASP A 54 1.76 2.22 9.39
C ASP A 54 1.07 3.51 8.88
N GLY A 55 1.08 4.59 9.67
CA GLY A 55 0.49 5.87 9.28
C GLY A 55 1.22 6.52 8.11
N LEU A 56 2.56 6.50 8.16
CA LEU A 56 3.38 6.99 7.06
C LEU A 56 3.15 6.20 5.76
N TYR A 57 3.03 4.87 5.85
CA TYR A 57 2.69 4.04 4.68
C TYR A 57 1.36 4.47 4.08
N VAL A 58 0.32 4.63 4.91
CA VAL A 58 -1.02 4.98 4.46
C VAL A 58 -1.08 6.38 3.84
N ASP A 59 -0.23 7.30 4.28
CA ASP A 59 -0.13 8.63 3.65
C ASP A 59 0.55 8.59 2.28
N VAL A 60 1.61 7.77 2.13
CA VAL A 60 2.47 7.80 0.94
C VAL A 60 1.99 6.82 -0.15
N LEU A 61 1.43 5.67 0.23
CA LEU A 61 1.02 4.63 -0.70
C LEU A 61 -0.02 5.11 -1.75
N PRO A 62 -0.97 6.02 -1.45
CA PRO A 62 -1.85 6.59 -2.48
C PRO A 62 -1.10 7.32 -3.60
N PHE A 63 0.00 8.01 -3.29
CA PHE A 63 0.83 8.69 -4.29
C PHE A 63 1.59 7.70 -5.15
N VAL A 64 2.17 6.67 -4.53
CA VAL A 64 2.82 5.56 -5.26
C VAL A 64 1.82 4.87 -6.18
N THR A 65 0.62 4.55 -5.66
CA THR A 65 -0.49 3.95 -6.41
C THR A 65 -0.86 4.80 -7.63
N LYS A 66 -0.99 6.11 -7.45
CA LYS A 66 -1.28 7.04 -8.53
C LYS A 66 -0.18 7.01 -9.62
N CYS A 67 1.10 7.01 -9.24
CA CYS A 67 2.20 6.92 -10.20
C CYS A 67 2.28 5.58 -10.93
N ILE A 68 1.82 4.47 -10.34
CA ILE A 68 1.69 3.19 -11.04
C ILE A 68 0.53 3.23 -12.06
N ALA A 69 -0.56 3.92 -11.71
CA ALA A 69 -1.75 4.03 -12.55
C ALA A 69 -1.57 4.98 -13.75
N GLU A 70 -0.74 6.02 -13.60
CA GLU A 70 -0.43 6.97 -14.67
C GLU A 70 0.36 6.28 -15.80
N ASP A 71 -0.06 6.54 -17.04
CA ASP A 71 0.49 5.86 -18.23
C ASP A 71 1.98 6.19 -18.43
N GLU A 72 2.72 5.22 -18.97
CA GLU A 72 4.16 5.27 -19.19
C GLU A 72 4.57 6.50 -20.01
N THR A 73 3.68 6.96 -20.89
CA THR A 73 3.83 8.15 -21.74
C THR A 73 3.82 9.48 -20.98
N SER A 74 3.16 9.55 -19.83
CA SER A 74 3.08 10.76 -18.99
C SER A 74 4.04 10.70 -17.80
N ASN A 75 4.61 9.53 -17.53
CA ASN A 75 5.16 9.22 -16.22
C ASN A 75 6.56 9.84 -16.03
N LYS A 76 6.59 10.97 -15.34
CA LYS A 76 7.82 11.61 -14.87
C LYS A 76 8.53 10.79 -13.80
N GLN A 77 7.88 9.80 -13.20
CA GLN A 77 8.37 9.08 -12.02
C GLN A 77 8.00 7.58 -12.07
N GLN A 78 8.84 6.78 -12.70
CA GLN A 78 8.56 5.36 -12.91
C GLN A 78 8.70 4.55 -11.61
N VAL A 79 7.58 3.99 -11.14
CA VAL A 79 7.57 2.99 -10.05
C VAL A 79 7.73 1.60 -10.66
N THR A 80 8.78 0.89 -10.26
CA THR A 80 9.06 -0.46 -10.78
C THR A 80 8.28 -1.54 -10.04
N LEU A 81 8.14 -2.70 -10.65
CA LEU A 81 7.54 -3.87 -10.00
C LEU A 81 8.36 -4.34 -8.78
N GLY A 82 9.68 -4.22 -8.83
CA GLY A 82 10.56 -4.50 -7.69
C GLY A 82 10.30 -3.57 -6.49
N ALA A 83 10.09 -2.27 -6.74
CA ALA A 83 9.69 -1.34 -5.69
C ALA A 83 8.31 -1.72 -5.10
N CYS A 84 7.38 -2.21 -5.93
CA CYS A 84 6.10 -2.70 -5.43
C CYS A 84 6.28 -3.94 -4.54
N LEU A 85 7.14 -4.88 -4.92
CA LEU A 85 7.46 -6.08 -4.14
C LEU A 85 7.95 -5.73 -2.74
N GLU A 86 8.86 -4.76 -2.63
CA GLU A 86 9.40 -4.29 -1.36
C GLU A 86 8.33 -3.67 -0.44
N LEU A 87 7.28 -3.08 -1.01
CA LEU A 87 6.15 -2.51 -0.26
C LEU A 87 5.11 -3.57 0.17
N MET A 88 5.03 -4.72 -0.50
CA MET A 88 4.00 -5.72 -0.24
C MET A 88 3.94 -6.28 1.19
N PRO A 89 5.06 -6.50 1.91
CA PRO A 89 5.00 -6.93 3.31
C PRO A 89 4.25 -5.94 4.20
N ALA A 90 4.39 -4.63 3.96
CA ALA A 90 3.66 -3.61 4.69
C ALA A 90 2.18 -3.62 4.31
N VAL A 91 1.86 -3.76 3.02
CA VAL A 91 0.47 -3.91 2.53
C VAL A 91 -0.22 -5.10 3.19
N GLU A 92 0.43 -6.25 3.24
CA GLU A 92 -0.09 -7.44 3.90
C GLU A 92 -0.36 -7.20 5.40
N ASN A 93 0.56 -6.50 6.08
CA ASN A 93 0.37 -6.12 7.48
C ASN A 93 -0.82 -5.19 7.69
N LEU A 94 -0.99 -4.20 6.81
CA LEU A 94 -2.07 -3.23 6.86
C LEU A 94 -3.44 -3.86 6.59
N LEU A 95 -3.52 -4.88 5.71
CA LEU A 95 -4.75 -5.64 5.46
C LEU A 95 -5.31 -6.37 6.69
N ARG A 96 -4.49 -6.58 7.73
CA ARG A 96 -4.91 -7.17 9.02
C ARG A 96 -5.42 -6.14 10.02
N LYS A 97 -5.26 -4.84 9.74
CA LYS A 97 -5.66 -3.76 10.66
C LYS A 97 -7.18 -3.54 10.61
N LYS A 98 -7.71 -2.94 11.67
CA LYS A 98 -9.14 -2.62 11.81
C LYS A 98 -9.57 -1.33 11.12
N TYR A 99 -8.62 -0.52 10.65
CA TYR A 99 -8.89 0.83 10.13
C TYR A 99 -9.34 0.77 8.68
N GLU A 100 -10.52 1.31 8.38
CA GLU A 100 -11.11 1.24 7.03
C GLU A 100 -10.24 1.91 5.97
N ASP A 101 -9.73 3.12 6.26
CA ASP A 101 -8.87 3.86 5.34
C ASP A 101 -7.60 3.08 4.98
N TYR A 102 -7.04 2.32 5.93
CA TYR A 102 -5.86 1.51 5.69
C TYR A 102 -6.19 0.40 4.69
N LEU A 103 -7.33 -0.27 4.89
CA LEU A 103 -7.78 -1.34 4.00
C LEU A 103 -8.06 -0.82 2.60
N ILE A 104 -8.71 0.34 2.47
CA ILE A 104 -9.01 0.97 1.18
C ILE A 104 -7.72 1.27 0.42
N VAL A 105 -6.75 1.91 1.08
CA VAL A 105 -5.46 2.26 0.48
C VAL A 105 -4.70 1.01 0.00
N CYS A 106 -4.70 -0.08 0.78
CA CYS A 106 -4.08 -1.34 0.38
C CYS A 106 -4.78 -2.01 -0.81
N LEU A 107 -6.12 -2.04 -0.80
CA LEU A 107 -6.91 -2.63 -1.89
C LEU A 107 -6.70 -1.87 -3.20
N ASP A 108 -6.66 -0.54 -3.14
CA ASP A 108 -6.41 0.30 -4.33
C ASP A 108 -4.99 0.11 -4.86
N PHE A 109 -3.98 0.00 -3.98
CA PHE A 109 -2.62 -0.34 -4.37
C PHE A 109 -2.55 -1.71 -5.06
N MET A 110 -3.09 -2.76 -4.44
CA MET A 110 -3.08 -4.12 -5.01
C MET A 110 -3.79 -4.18 -6.36
N ARG A 111 -4.98 -3.59 -6.46
CA ARG A 111 -5.73 -3.50 -7.73
C ARG A 111 -4.89 -2.86 -8.82
N THR A 112 -4.20 -1.78 -8.49
CA THR A 112 -3.41 -1.01 -9.46
C THR A 112 -2.18 -1.78 -9.90
N VAL A 113 -1.48 -2.45 -8.99
CA VAL A 113 -0.36 -3.35 -9.32
C VAL A 113 -0.84 -4.48 -10.23
N ILE A 114 -1.90 -5.20 -9.86
CA ILE A 114 -2.39 -6.32 -10.69
C ILE A 114 -2.81 -5.82 -12.07
N LYS A 115 -3.50 -4.66 -12.15
CA LYS A 115 -3.94 -4.08 -13.42
C LYS A 115 -2.75 -3.70 -14.30
N ARG A 116 -1.70 -3.09 -13.74
CA ARG A 116 -0.56 -2.57 -14.50
C ARG A 116 0.26 -3.70 -15.14
N TRP A 117 0.48 -4.78 -14.41
CA TRP A 117 1.30 -5.92 -14.84
C TRP A 117 0.45 -7.17 -15.11
N TYR A 118 -0.81 -7.00 -15.52
CA TYR A 118 -1.76 -8.11 -15.64
C TYR A 118 -1.29 -9.18 -16.61
N ASN A 119 -0.76 -8.80 -17.77
CA ASN A 119 -0.35 -9.75 -18.81
C ASN A 119 0.84 -10.60 -18.36
N GLU A 120 1.81 -9.97 -17.70
CA GLU A 120 3.01 -10.61 -17.19
C GLU A 120 2.69 -11.51 -16.00
N LEU A 121 1.82 -11.06 -15.09
CA LEU A 121 1.34 -11.87 -13.96
C LEU A 121 0.51 -13.06 -14.43
N ARG A 122 -0.35 -12.89 -15.44
CA ARG A 122 -1.14 -13.98 -16.01
C ARG A 122 -0.31 -14.94 -16.86
N ALA A 123 0.81 -14.50 -17.42
CA ALA A 123 1.74 -15.40 -18.08
C ALA A 123 2.41 -16.35 -17.07
N MET A 124 2.63 -15.90 -15.83
CA MET A 124 3.20 -16.75 -14.77
C MET A 124 2.35 -17.96 -14.41
N SER A 125 1.02 -17.83 -14.36
CA SER A 125 0.16 -18.97 -14.03
C SER A 125 0.15 -20.06 -15.09
N LYS A 126 0.58 -19.72 -16.31
CA LYS A 126 0.66 -20.64 -17.46
C LYS A 126 2.06 -21.20 -17.68
N GLN A 127 3.07 -20.73 -16.95
CA GLN A 127 4.44 -21.19 -17.12
C GLN A 127 4.58 -22.66 -16.69
N LYS A 128 5.26 -23.43 -17.54
CA LYS A 128 5.71 -24.78 -17.19
C LYS A 128 7.08 -24.70 -16.51
N PRO A 129 7.38 -25.61 -15.56
CA PRO A 129 8.73 -25.72 -15.00
C PRO A 129 9.76 -25.90 -16.13
N GLY A 130 10.78 -25.05 -16.17
CA GLY A 130 11.87 -25.11 -17.17
C GLY A 130 11.69 -24.25 -18.43
N GLN A 131 10.61 -23.46 -18.54
CA GLN A 131 10.49 -22.43 -19.59
C GLN A 131 11.12 -21.12 -19.12
N GLU A 132 12.33 -20.82 -19.62
CA GLU A 132 12.95 -19.50 -19.46
C GLU A 132 12.23 -18.50 -20.37
N LEU A 133 11.54 -17.54 -19.76
CA LEU A 133 11.12 -16.32 -20.43
C LEU A 133 12.06 -15.21 -19.99
N GLU A 134 12.37 -14.25 -20.88
CA GLU A 134 13.00 -12.97 -20.53
C GLU A 134 12.02 -12.12 -19.70
N GLN A 135 11.67 -12.61 -18.52
CA GLN A 135 10.79 -11.93 -17.58
C GLN A 135 11.60 -11.16 -16.56
N SER A 136 11.04 -10.05 -16.09
CA SER A 136 11.57 -9.37 -14.92
C SER A 136 11.69 -10.35 -13.76
N LEU A 137 12.86 -10.38 -13.10
CA LEU A 137 13.12 -11.17 -11.90
C LEU A 137 12.13 -10.87 -10.76
N SER A 138 11.42 -9.74 -10.82
CA SER A 138 10.41 -9.35 -9.83
C SER A 138 9.04 -9.99 -10.05
N ILE A 139 8.74 -10.53 -11.24
CA ILE A 139 7.40 -11.07 -11.56
C ILE A 139 7.08 -12.32 -10.71
N PRO A 140 7.91 -13.37 -10.66
CA PRO A 140 7.61 -14.55 -9.84
C PRO A 140 7.40 -14.28 -8.34
N PRO A 141 8.26 -13.49 -7.65
CA PRO A 141 8.02 -13.19 -6.24
C PRO A 141 6.81 -12.30 -6.01
N VAL A 142 6.50 -11.36 -6.92
CA VAL A 142 5.26 -10.56 -6.82
C VAL A 142 4.02 -11.43 -6.99
N TYR A 143 4.00 -12.30 -8.00
CA TYR A 143 2.90 -13.23 -8.21
C TYR A 143 2.63 -14.08 -6.95
N THR A 144 3.68 -14.69 -6.40
CA THR A 144 3.60 -15.49 -5.17
C THR A 144 3.07 -14.67 -4.00
N LYS A 145 3.54 -13.42 -3.86
CA LYS A 145 3.13 -12.54 -2.76
C LYS A 145 1.69 -12.06 -2.88
N LEU A 146 1.19 -11.82 -4.09
CA LEU A 146 -0.21 -11.50 -4.34
C LEU A 146 -1.11 -12.66 -3.94
N LEU A 147 -0.77 -13.89 -4.34
CA LEU A 147 -1.54 -15.09 -3.99
C LEU A 147 -1.52 -15.39 -2.50
N SER A 148 -0.42 -15.09 -1.78
CA SER A 148 -0.39 -15.28 -0.33
C SER A 148 -1.37 -14.37 0.43
N MET A 149 -1.88 -13.30 -0.21
CA MET A 149 -2.85 -12.38 0.38
C MET A 149 -4.31 -12.77 0.11
N THR A 150 -4.57 -13.76 -0.77
CA THR A 150 -5.92 -14.11 -1.24
C THR A 150 -6.91 -14.39 -0.11
N GLU A 151 -6.53 -15.15 0.91
CA GLU A 151 -7.41 -15.45 2.06
C GLU A 151 -7.84 -14.17 2.81
N SER A 152 -6.91 -13.23 2.99
CA SER A 152 -7.22 -11.95 3.62
C SER A 152 -8.19 -11.13 2.76
N ILE A 153 -8.01 -11.12 1.45
CA ILE A 153 -8.92 -10.44 0.52
C ILE A 153 -10.30 -11.11 0.49
N GLU A 154 -10.36 -12.44 0.51
CA GLU A 154 -11.62 -13.19 0.55
C GLU A 154 -12.44 -12.88 1.81
N ARG A 155 -11.77 -12.78 2.97
CA ARG A 155 -12.43 -12.34 4.20
C ARG A 155 -12.94 -10.91 4.11
N LEU A 156 -12.20 -10.00 3.48
CA LEU A 156 -12.61 -8.61 3.30
C LEU A 156 -13.77 -8.48 2.29
N SER A 157 -13.82 -9.32 1.26
CA SER A 157 -14.86 -9.31 0.23
C SER A 157 -16.26 -9.66 0.78
N LYS A 158 -16.31 -10.40 1.90
CA LYS A 158 -17.53 -10.73 2.65
C LYS A 158 -18.10 -9.56 3.46
N ARG A 159 -17.35 -8.46 3.62
CA ARG A 159 -17.83 -7.26 4.32
C ARG A 159 -18.82 -6.47 3.45
N ASN A 160 -19.67 -5.69 4.10
CA ASN A 160 -20.57 -4.75 3.42
C ASN A 160 -19.84 -3.42 3.12
N GLY A 161 -20.42 -2.62 2.23
CA GLY A 161 -19.93 -1.26 1.93
C GLY A 161 -18.73 -1.20 0.99
N ASN A 162 -17.99 -0.10 1.08
CA ASN A 162 -16.90 0.25 0.15
C ASN A 162 -15.74 -0.76 0.18
N ILE A 163 -15.32 -1.19 1.38
CA ILE A 163 -14.24 -2.18 1.55
C ILE A 163 -14.59 -3.50 0.85
N GLY A 164 -15.78 -4.04 1.12
CA GLY A 164 -16.22 -5.29 0.51
C GLY A 164 -16.29 -5.19 -1.00
N SER A 165 -16.80 -4.08 -1.52
CA SER A 165 -16.88 -3.81 -2.96
C SER A 165 -15.50 -3.78 -3.61
N LYS A 166 -14.53 -3.06 -3.04
CA LYS A 166 -13.15 -3.02 -3.53
C LYS A 166 -12.45 -4.38 -3.41
N ALA A 167 -12.65 -5.08 -2.30
CA ALA A 167 -12.06 -6.40 -2.07
C ALA A 167 -12.60 -7.46 -3.05
N LYS A 168 -13.88 -7.40 -3.43
CA LYS A 168 -14.43 -8.28 -4.48
C LYS A 168 -13.72 -8.08 -5.82
N VAL A 169 -13.47 -6.83 -6.21
CA VAL A 169 -12.73 -6.51 -7.45
C VAL A 169 -11.31 -7.08 -7.39
N VAL A 170 -10.59 -6.87 -6.28
CA VAL A 170 -9.24 -7.43 -6.12
C VAL A 170 -9.26 -8.95 -6.13
N LEU A 171 -10.22 -9.58 -5.44
CA LEU A 171 -10.37 -11.04 -5.41
C LEU A 171 -10.64 -11.62 -6.80
N GLU A 172 -11.52 -11.00 -7.57
CA GLU A 172 -11.81 -11.42 -8.94
C GLU A 172 -10.56 -11.36 -9.82
N MET A 173 -9.77 -10.28 -9.70
CA MET A 173 -8.50 -10.15 -10.42
C MET A 173 -7.49 -11.23 -9.99
N LEU A 174 -7.38 -11.52 -8.68
CA LEU A 174 -6.50 -12.58 -8.16
C LEU A 174 -6.90 -13.97 -8.65
N ASN A 175 -8.20 -14.25 -8.76
CA ASN A 175 -8.69 -15.53 -9.28
C ASN A 175 -8.47 -15.70 -10.80
N GLN A 176 -8.20 -14.61 -11.52
CA GLN A 176 -7.90 -14.62 -12.96
C GLN A 176 -6.39 -14.66 -13.27
N LEU A 177 -5.55 -14.43 -12.25
CA LEU A 177 -4.11 -14.63 -12.35
C LEU A 177 -3.83 -16.12 -12.42
#